data_AF-A0A7X9CHD5-F1
#
_entry.id   AF-A0A7X9CHD5-F1
#
_cell.length_a   1.000
_cell.length_b   1.000
_cell.length_c   1.000
_cell.angle_alpha   90.00
_cell.angle_beta   90.00
_cell.angle_gamma   90.00
#
_symmetry.space_group_name_H-M   'P 1'
#
loop_
_entity.id
_entity.type
_entity.pdbx_description
1 polymer ?
#
loop_
_entity_poly.entity_id
_entity_poly.type
_entity_poly.pdbx_seq_one_letter_code
_entity_poly.pdbx_strand_id
1 'polypeptide(L)'
;MLAKPFMDDHGGGKLSSIRVLSLEDCPQEVKERFSRSALNFRDDDFELFLNANDDKEKARIFVKIKDQLIREMVIITMGDDPALVHLKGKFRPSDIDAMSNGGR
;
A
#
# COMPACT_ATOMS: atom_id res chain seq x y z
N MET A 1 33.12 -0.03 -19.42
CA MET A 1 32.04 -0.88 -18.90
C MET A 1 31.58 -0.26 -17.60
N LEU A 2 30.36 0.29 -17.52
CA LEU A 2 29.83 0.85 -16.28
C LEU A 2 29.10 -0.25 -15.49
N ALA A 3 29.54 -0.49 -14.26
CA ALA A 3 28.85 -1.36 -13.31
C ALA A 3 27.51 -0.74 -12.89
N LYS A 4 26.44 -1.52 -12.91
CA LYS A 4 25.14 -1.17 -12.32
C LYS A 4 25.23 -1.47 -10.82
N PRO A 5 25.23 -0.48 -9.90
CA PRO A 5 25.59 -0.76 -8.51
C PRO A 5 24.44 -1.26 -7.63
N PHE A 6 23.22 -1.47 -8.13
CA PHE A 6 22.07 -1.80 -7.26
C PHE A 6 21.04 -2.72 -7.91
N MET A 7 21.50 -3.82 -8.51
CA MET A 7 20.61 -4.94 -8.82
C MET A 7 21.13 -6.17 -8.11
N ASP A 8 21.05 -6.13 -6.78
CA ASP A 8 21.03 -7.37 -6.00
C ASP A 8 19.73 -8.09 -6.35
N ASP A 9 19.88 -9.19 -7.10
CA ASP A 9 18.85 -10.17 -7.39
C ASP A 9 18.50 -10.93 -6.10
N HIS A 10 17.86 -10.24 -5.15
CA HIS A 10 16.90 -10.91 -4.29
C HIS A 10 15.72 -11.15 -5.21
N GLY A 11 15.37 -12.41 -5.47
CA GLY A 11 14.28 -12.81 -6.37
C GLY A 11 12.93 -12.19 -5.99
N GLY A 12 12.82 -10.89 -6.22
CA GLY A 12 11.92 -9.96 -5.60
C GLY A 12 10.73 -9.75 -6.50
N GLY A 13 9.57 -9.64 -5.90
CA GLY A 13 8.33 -9.55 -6.63
C GLY A 13 8.39 -8.50 -7.74
N LYS A 14 8.14 -8.93 -8.98
CA LYS A 14 8.02 -8.00 -10.11
C LYS A 14 6.79 -7.12 -9.89
N LEU A 15 7.01 -5.90 -9.42
CA LEU A 15 6.02 -4.84 -9.44
C LEU A 15 5.61 -4.60 -10.91
N SER A 16 4.31 -4.70 -11.19
CA SER A 16 3.77 -4.54 -12.54
C SER A 16 2.98 -3.25 -12.71
N SER A 17 2.46 -2.66 -11.63
CA SER A 17 1.71 -1.41 -11.69
C SER A 17 1.69 -0.69 -10.34
N ILE A 18 1.80 0.64 -10.38
CA ILE A 18 1.46 1.54 -9.28
C ILE A 18 0.38 2.49 -9.79
N ARG A 19 -0.67 2.69 -8.99
CA ARG A 19 -1.64 3.77 -9.16
C ARG A 19 -1.75 4.55 -7.86
N VAL A 20 -1.75 5.87 -7.98
CA VAL A 20 -1.86 6.78 -6.84
C VAL A 20 -3.05 7.69 -7.07
N LEU A 21 -3.91 7.81 -6.07
CA LEU A 21 -4.97 8.79 -5.99
C LEU A 21 -4.66 9.70 -4.79
N SER A 22 -4.37 10.97 -5.05
CA SER A 22 -4.25 12.00 -4.00
C SER A 22 -5.55 12.77 -3.90
N LEU A 23 -5.96 13.09 -2.67
CA LEU A 23 -7.11 13.94 -2.39
C LEU A 23 -6.70 15.28 -1.74
N GLU A 24 -5.41 15.62 -1.71
CA GLU A 24 -4.87 16.84 -1.09
C GLU A 24 -5.65 18.11 -1.49
N ASP A 25 -5.86 18.31 -2.79
CA ASP A 25 -6.56 19.48 -3.35
C ASP A 25 -8.09 19.34 -3.39
N CYS A 26 -8.66 18.28 -2.80
CA CYS A 26 -10.11 18.08 -2.79
C CYS A 26 -10.79 18.90 -1.67
N PRO A 27 -12.05 19.33 -1.89
CA PRO A 27 -12.86 19.91 -0.81
C PRO A 27 -12.98 18.96 0.38
N GLN A 28 -13.08 19.52 1.59
CA GLN A 28 -13.17 18.75 2.83
C GLN A 28 -14.28 17.69 2.80
N GLU A 29 -15.45 18.01 2.22
CA GLU A 29 -16.55 17.05 2.07
C GLU A 29 -16.15 15.79 1.28
N VAL A 30 -15.33 15.95 0.24
CA VAL A 30 -14.83 14.84 -0.57
C VAL A 30 -13.82 14.00 0.23
N LYS A 31 -12.90 14.66 0.96
CA LYS A 31 -11.94 14.00 1.86
C LYS A 31 -12.64 13.18 2.95
N GLU A 32 -13.69 13.73 3.57
CA GLU A 32 -14.50 13.04 4.58
C GLU A 32 -15.28 11.85 4.00
N ARG A 33 -15.88 12.02 2.82
CA ARG A 33 -16.59 10.93 2.13
C ARG A 33 -15.64 9.78 1.77
N PHE A 34 -14.44 10.10 1.29
CA PHE A 34 -13.40 9.12 1.03
C PHE A 34 -13.01 8.38 2.32
N SER A 35 -12.72 9.10 3.39
CA SER A 35 -12.35 8.51 4.69
C SER A 35 -13.44 7.58 5.23
N ARG A 36 -14.73 7.96 5.14
CA ARG A 36 -15.85 7.07 5.50
C ARG A 36 -15.90 5.82 4.64
N SER A 37 -15.63 5.93 3.34
CA SER A 37 -15.63 4.79 2.43
C SER A 37 -14.46 3.84 2.74
N ALA A 38 -13.27 4.39 3.00
CA ALA A 38 -12.08 3.66 3.41
C ALA A 38 -12.28 2.91 4.75
N LEU A 39 -12.95 3.54 5.72
CA LEU A 39 -13.25 2.91 7.02
C LEU A 39 -14.21 1.71 6.89
N ASN A 40 -15.08 1.73 5.90
CA ASN A 40 -16.06 0.68 5.63
C ASN A 40 -15.66 -0.26 4.49
N PHE A 41 -14.46 -0.11 3.94
CA PHE A 41 -13.96 -0.96 2.87
C PHE A 41 -13.93 -2.42 3.33
N ARG A 42 -14.60 -3.28 2.57
CA ARG A 42 -14.63 -4.73 2.74
C ARG A 42 -14.62 -5.35 1.35
N ASP A 43 -13.72 -6.29 1.13
CA ASP A 43 -13.61 -7.05 -0.09
C ASP A 43 -13.08 -8.44 0.28
N ASP A 44 -13.77 -9.50 -0.13
CA ASP A 44 -13.46 -10.88 0.27
C ASP A 44 -12.11 -11.36 -0.29
N ASP A 45 -11.60 -10.71 -1.34
CA ASP A 45 -10.30 -11.02 -1.93
C ASP A 45 -9.14 -10.29 -1.22
N PHE A 46 -9.43 -9.33 -0.33
CA PHE A 46 -8.43 -8.51 0.34
C PHE A 46 -8.44 -8.72 1.85
N GLU A 47 -7.28 -9.09 2.38
CA GLU A 47 -7.04 -9.25 3.82
C GLU A 47 -6.45 -7.96 4.40
N LEU A 48 -6.92 -7.55 5.58
CA LEU A 48 -6.32 -6.43 6.32
C LEU A 48 -4.98 -6.88 6.90
N PHE A 49 -3.89 -6.30 6.39
CA PHE A 49 -2.54 -6.59 6.83
C PHE A 49 -2.07 -5.68 7.97
N LEU A 50 -2.34 -4.37 7.85
CA LEU A 50 -1.94 -3.38 8.85
C LEU A 50 -3.03 -2.33 9.04
N ASN A 51 -3.24 -1.93 10.29
CA ASN A 51 -4.13 -0.84 10.67
C ASN A 51 -3.40 0.07 11.67
N ALA A 52 -2.91 1.20 11.20
CA ALA A 52 -2.33 2.25 12.02
C ALA A 52 -3.39 3.33 12.28
N ASN A 53 -3.48 3.77 13.54
CA ASN A 53 -4.44 4.75 13.99
C ASN A 53 -3.74 5.67 14.98
N ASP A 54 -3.37 6.86 14.51
CA ASP A 54 -2.92 7.98 15.31
C ASP A 54 -4.08 8.98 15.49
N ASP A 55 -3.94 9.94 16.40
CA ASP A 55 -5.00 10.88 16.78
C ASP A 55 -5.51 11.72 15.60
N LYS A 56 -4.68 11.92 14.57
CA LYS A 56 -4.99 12.72 13.38
C LYS A 56 -4.96 11.94 12.06
N GLU A 57 -4.16 10.89 11.99
CA GLU A 57 -3.91 10.14 10.76
C GLU A 57 -4.20 8.66 10.95
N LYS A 58 -4.81 8.05 9.94
CA LYS A 58 -5.08 6.61 9.92
C LYS A 58 -4.55 6.02 8.64
N ALA A 59 -3.94 4.85 8.73
CA ALA A 59 -3.50 4.10 7.56
C ALA A 59 -3.99 2.66 7.63
N ARG A 60 -4.54 2.16 6.53
CA ARG A 60 -4.90 0.75 6.36
C ARG A 60 -4.20 0.17 5.16
N ILE A 61 -3.60 -0.99 5.33
CA ILE A 61 -2.96 -1.75 4.26
C ILE A 61 -3.73 -3.04 4.09
N PHE A 62 -4.23 -3.26 2.88
CA PHE A 62 -4.91 -4.47 2.45
C PHE A 62 -4.06 -5.21 1.43
N VAL A 63 -4.05 -6.53 1.49
CA VAL A 63 -3.30 -7.38 0.55
C VAL A 63 -4.21 -8.44 -0.04
N LYS A 64 -4.05 -8.70 -1.35
CA LYS A 64 -4.67 -9.83 -2.03
C LYS A 64 -3.62 -10.90 -2.25
N ILE A 65 -3.78 -12.04 -1.60
CA ILE A 65 -2.83 -13.16 -1.66
C ILE A 65 -3.38 -14.23 -2.61
N LYS A 66 -2.53 -14.68 -3.53
CA LYS A 66 -2.83 -15.83 -4.40
C LYS A 66 -1.57 -16.64 -4.64
N ASP A 67 -1.66 -17.95 -4.45
CA ASP A 67 -0.53 -18.89 -4.55
C ASP A 67 0.62 -18.49 -3.61
N GLN A 68 0.29 -18.10 -2.37
CA GLN A 68 1.23 -17.62 -1.34
C GLN A 68 2.02 -16.35 -1.71
N LEU A 69 1.60 -15.64 -2.78
CA LEU A 69 2.19 -14.37 -3.22
C LEU A 69 1.16 -13.25 -3.10
N ILE A 70 1.62 -12.10 -2.64
CA ILE A 70 0.85 -10.86 -2.67
C ILE A 70 0.80 -10.39 -4.12
N ARG A 71 -0.42 -10.39 -4.67
CA ARG A 71 -0.70 -9.99 -6.05
C ARG A 71 -1.07 -8.53 -6.13
N GLU A 72 -1.82 -8.03 -5.15
CA GLU A 72 -2.24 -6.64 -5.05
C GLU A 72 -2.08 -6.14 -3.61
N MET A 73 -1.71 -4.88 -3.47
CA MET A 73 -1.66 -4.18 -2.18
C MET A 73 -2.36 -2.84 -2.34
N VAL A 74 -3.27 -2.54 -1.42
CA VAL A 74 -3.98 -1.26 -1.34
C VAL A 74 -3.60 -0.60 -0.02
N ILE A 75 -2.95 0.55 -0.11
CA ILE A 75 -2.61 1.39 1.03
C ILE A 75 -3.55 2.58 1.00
N ILE A 76 -4.27 2.80 2.10
CA ILE A 76 -5.22 3.90 2.25
C ILE A 76 -4.79 4.75 3.44
N THR A 77 -4.48 6.01 3.20
CA THR A 77 -4.27 7.02 4.24
C THR A 77 -5.52 7.87 4.38
N MET A 78 -5.85 8.23 5.61
CA MET A 78 -6.98 9.07 5.99
C MET A 78 -6.50 10.11 6.99
N GLY A 79 -7.14 11.27 7.02
CA GLY A 79 -6.71 12.42 7.80
C GLY A 79 -6.86 13.68 6.96
N ASP A 80 -5.96 14.63 7.15
CA ASP A 80 -5.97 15.92 6.45
C ASP A 80 -5.67 15.76 4.95
N ASP A 81 -4.77 14.85 4.59
CA ASP A 81 -4.39 14.55 3.20
C ASP A 81 -4.57 13.08 2.84
N PRO A 82 -5.82 12.64 2.61
CA PRO A 82 -6.09 11.25 2.26
C PRO A 82 -5.50 10.88 0.90
N ALA A 83 -5.01 9.66 0.80
CA ALA A 83 -4.53 9.09 -0.44
C ALA A 83 -4.85 7.59 -0.52
N LEU A 84 -4.87 7.07 -1.75
CA LEU A 84 -4.92 5.66 -2.03
C LEU A 84 -3.77 5.29 -2.96
N VAL A 85 -2.94 4.36 -2.52
CA VAL A 85 -1.91 3.74 -3.35
C VAL A 85 -2.32 2.31 -3.62
N HIS A 86 -2.31 1.95 -4.89
CA HIS A 86 -2.63 0.60 -5.34
C HIS A 86 -1.46 0.02 -6.13
N LEU A 87 -0.91 -1.08 -5.62
CA LEU A 87 0.22 -1.79 -6.19
C LEU A 87 -0.24 -3.13 -6.73
N LYS A 88 0.23 -3.51 -7.92
CA LYS A 88 0.12 -4.88 -8.43
C LYS A 88 1.51 -5.46 -8.63
N GLY A 89 1.69 -6.73 -8.28
CA GLY A 89 2.97 -7.41 -8.46
C GLY A 89 2.94 -8.86 -8.03
N LYS A 90 4.12 -9.38 -7.65
CA LYS A 90 4.28 -10.77 -7.20
C LYS A 90 5.18 -10.81 -5.96
N PHE A 91 4.80 -10.14 -4.89
CA PHE A 91 5.64 -10.02 -3.70
C PHE A 91 5.48 -11.23 -2.80
N ARG A 92 6.56 -11.67 -2.18
CA ARG A 92 6.47 -12.58 -1.03
C ARG A 92 6.15 -11.73 0.21
N PRO A 93 5.42 -12.25 1.19
CA PRO A 93 5.22 -11.55 2.47
C PRO A 93 6.55 -11.10 3.11
N SER A 94 7.60 -11.93 3.03
CA SER A 94 8.95 -11.60 3.50
C SER A 94 9.58 -10.39 2.82
N ASP A 95 9.17 -10.06 1.59
CA ASP A 95 9.69 -8.88 0.89
C ASP A 95 9.16 -7.59 1.55
N ILE A 96 8.02 -7.63 2.26
CA ILE A 96 7.46 -6.50 3.03
C ILE A 96 8.15 -6.35 4.39
N ASP A 97 8.48 -7.45 5.06
CA ASP A 97 9.21 -7.40 6.34
C ASP A 97 10.56 -6.71 6.20
N ALA A 98 11.23 -6.92 5.06
CA ALA A 98 12.46 -6.21 4.70
C ALA A 98 12.25 -4.69 4.51
N MET A 99 11.08 -4.27 4.02
CA MET A 99 10.73 -2.85 3.85
C MET A 99 10.41 -2.17 5.20
N SER A 100 9.86 -2.89 6.17
CA SER A 100 9.58 -2.36 7.52
C SER A 100 10.85 -2.04 8.31
N ASN A 101 11.98 -2.66 7.97
CA ASN A 101 13.26 -2.51 8.67
C ASN A 101 14.24 -1.59 7.92
N GLY A 102 13.71 -0.60 7.18
CA GLY A 102 14.48 0.32 6.35
C GLY A 102 15.88 0.63 6.86
N GLY A 103 16.88 0.10 6.14
CA GLY A 103 18.28 0.52 6.08
C GLY A 103 18.92 1.04 7.37
N ARG A 104 19.72 0.19 8.01
CA ARG A 104 20.98 0.67 8.60
C ARG A 104 22.02 0.85 7.50
#